data_AF-A0A8H7U4J4-F1
#
_entry.id   AF-A0A8H7U4J4-F1
#
_cell.length_a   1.000
_cell.length_b   1.000
_cell.length_c   1.000
_cell.angle_alpha   90.00
_cell.angle_beta   90.00
_cell.angle_gamma   90.00
#
_symmetry.space_group_name_H-M   'P 1'
#
loop_
_entity.id
_entity.type
_entity.pdbx_description
1 polymer ?
#
loop_
_entity_poly.entity_id
_entity_poly.type
_entity_poly.pdbx_seq_one_letter_code
_entity_poly.pdbx_strand_id
1 'polypeptide(L)'
;MASEHHIDSFDPPSFFQLHDLNRDGIWDREEIEAIYGVHHIYSQKKSKDDIEHQKKADHIVNTVLGTIDKDKDGKITQDEFVSVGLDGLPNFDNLGAEGHHYDVESEFFLHHEEEFHATPETQTDESYTHPEDLEHFAAHESIEREEAVREARFQGISVEEALEQHEQHDEPQAQVPVQVPVERQEGEVQPDAPSANLPKYTRSKPDSDDPAVRYQSAKAGGQWGEGDAGYKPPKSPSDRLKKNVPYKYKFRRTWGDF
;
A
#
# COMPACT_ATOMS: atom_id res chain seq x y z
N MET A 1 16.30 -10.61 -0.98
CA MET A 1 16.46 -10.99 0.45
C MET A 1 17.38 -10.06 1.23
N ALA A 2 18.71 -10.17 1.14
CA ALA A 2 19.62 -9.29 1.90
C ALA A 2 19.52 -7.80 1.46
N SER A 3 19.37 -7.60 0.14
CA SER A 3 19.07 -6.31 -0.50
C SER A 3 17.65 -5.78 -0.23
N GLU A 4 16.71 -6.62 0.20
CA GLU A 4 15.27 -6.28 0.26
C GLU A 4 14.77 -6.03 1.69
N HIS A 5 15.54 -6.44 2.70
CA HIS A 5 15.12 -6.37 4.10
C HIS A 5 16.11 -5.66 5.02
N HIS A 6 17.29 -5.23 4.52
CA HIS A 6 18.38 -4.69 5.35
C HIS A 6 18.77 -5.58 6.55
N ILE A 7 18.62 -6.91 6.41
CA ILE A 7 18.99 -7.90 7.41
C ILE A 7 20.27 -8.60 6.93
N ASP A 8 21.41 -8.12 7.45
CA ASP A 8 22.77 -8.56 7.07
C ASP A 8 23.05 -10.06 7.30
N SER A 9 22.23 -10.76 8.09
CA SER A 9 22.32 -12.21 8.24
C SER A 9 21.01 -12.84 8.74
N PHE A 10 20.33 -13.60 7.89
CA PHE A 10 19.45 -14.68 8.33
C PHE A 10 20.26 -15.98 8.39
N ASP A 11 20.16 -16.72 9.49
CA ASP A 11 20.62 -18.11 9.52
C ASP A 11 19.59 -19.03 8.81
N PRO A 12 20.01 -20.14 8.19
CA PRO A 12 19.08 -21.04 7.49
C PRO A 12 17.87 -21.50 8.33
N PRO A 13 17.99 -21.78 9.65
CA PRO A 13 16.82 -22.10 10.49
C PRO A 13 15.78 -20.98 10.56
N SER A 14 16.19 -19.71 10.73
CA SER A 14 15.25 -18.57 10.79
C SER A 14 14.65 -18.26 9.43
N PHE A 15 15.43 -18.39 8.35
CA PHE A 15 14.89 -18.32 6.99
C PHE A 15 13.81 -19.38 6.80
N PHE A 16 14.08 -20.64 7.16
CA PHE A 16 13.10 -21.72 7.04
C PHE A 16 11.78 -21.37 7.74
N GLN A 17 11.86 -20.97 9.00
CA GLN A 17 10.70 -20.70 9.85
C GLN A 17 9.92 -19.42 9.46
N LEU A 18 10.53 -18.51 8.69
CA LEU A 18 9.84 -17.32 8.16
C LEU A 18 8.92 -17.64 6.97
N HIS A 19 9.25 -18.69 6.19
CA HIS A 19 8.54 -19.09 4.98
C HIS A 19 7.69 -20.35 5.13
N ASP A 20 7.78 -21.02 6.28
CA ASP A 20 6.76 -21.95 6.77
C ASP A 20 5.51 -21.14 7.12
N LEU A 21 4.70 -20.82 6.09
CA LEU A 21 3.58 -19.89 6.16
C LEU A 21 2.45 -20.46 7.03
N ASN A 22 2.29 -21.78 6.98
CA ASN A 22 1.23 -22.50 7.67
C ASN A 22 1.63 -23.01 9.08
N ARG A 23 2.94 -23.11 9.35
CA ARG A 23 3.59 -23.54 10.61
C ARG A 23 3.51 -25.05 10.90
N ASP A 24 3.61 -25.88 9.86
CA ASP A 24 3.67 -27.34 10.00
C ASP A 24 5.10 -27.92 9.95
N GLY A 25 6.12 -27.09 9.73
CA GLY A 25 7.53 -27.47 9.82
C GLY A 25 8.11 -28.08 8.55
N ILE A 26 7.39 -27.98 7.44
CA ILE A 26 7.83 -28.32 6.09
C ILE A 26 7.67 -27.09 5.18
N TRP A 27 8.30 -27.12 4.01
CA TRP A 27 7.85 -26.33 2.87
C TRP A 27 7.21 -27.26 1.85
N ASP A 28 5.99 -26.93 1.45
CA ASP A 28 5.34 -27.56 0.31
C ASP A 28 5.59 -26.80 -1.01
N ARG A 29 4.89 -27.22 -2.06
CA ARG A 29 5.05 -26.63 -3.39
C ARG A 29 4.60 -25.16 -3.39
N GLU A 30 3.49 -24.88 -2.76
CA GLU A 30 2.86 -23.58 -2.66
C GLU A 30 3.75 -22.59 -1.88
N GLU A 31 4.42 -23.05 -0.82
CA GLU A 31 5.40 -22.27 -0.07
C GLU A 31 6.71 -22.04 -0.85
N ILE A 32 7.19 -23.02 -1.62
CA ILE A 32 8.31 -22.82 -2.56
C ILE A 32 7.93 -21.79 -3.64
N GLU A 33 6.72 -21.85 -4.20
CA GLU A 33 6.23 -20.85 -5.16
C GLU A 33 6.11 -19.46 -4.54
N ALA A 34 5.76 -19.36 -3.25
CA ALA A 34 5.71 -18.11 -2.51
C ALA A 34 7.11 -17.51 -2.24
N ILE A 35 8.10 -18.33 -1.84
CA ILE A 35 9.51 -17.91 -1.64
C ILE A 35 10.06 -17.20 -2.88
N TYR A 36 9.70 -17.68 -4.08
CA TYR A 36 10.15 -17.11 -5.35
C TYR A 36 9.17 -16.09 -5.97
N GLY A 37 8.13 -15.68 -5.23
CA GLY A 37 7.15 -14.70 -5.69
C GLY A 37 6.43 -15.11 -6.98
N VAL A 38 6.27 -16.41 -7.25
CA VAL A 38 5.77 -16.95 -8.52
C VAL A 38 4.41 -16.34 -8.84
N HIS A 39 3.50 -16.28 -7.87
CA HIS A 39 2.15 -15.74 -8.04
C HIS A 39 2.08 -14.21 -7.96
N HIS A 40 3.20 -13.49 -7.87
CA HIS A 40 3.17 -12.02 -7.82
C HIS A 40 2.85 -11.40 -9.19
N ILE A 41 2.25 -10.21 -9.22
CA ILE A 41 1.73 -9.58 -10.43
C ILE A 41 2.84 -9.33 -11.47
N TYR A 42 4.04 -8.92 -11.04
CA TYR A 42 5.19 -8.76 -11.95
C TYR A 42 5.69 -10.09 -12.52
N SER A 43 5.73 -11.14 -11.71
CA SER A 43 6.06 -12.50 -12.14
C SER A 43 5.04 -13.05 -13.16
N GLN A 44 3.74 -12.77 -12.94
CA GLN A 44 2.66 -13.10 -13.88
C GLN A 44 2.77 -12.32 -15.19
N LYS A 45 3.00 -10.99 -15.14
CA LYS A 45 3.22 -10.13 -16.33
C LYS A 45 4.38 -10.59 -17.21
N LYS A 46 5.45 -11.14 -16.61
CA LYS A 46 6.61 -11.72 -17.33
C LYS A 46 6.29 -13.07 -18.01
N SER A 47 5.09 -13.63 -17.83
CA SER A 47 4.61 -14.84 -18.54
C SER A 47 3.60 -14.48 -19.63
N LYS A 48 3.71 -15.10 -20.80
CA LYS A 48 2.84 -14.81 -21.95
C LYS A 48 1.39 -15.30 -21.78
N ASP A 49 1.23 -16.45 -21.13
CA ASP A 49 -0.05 -17.08 -20.83
C ASP A 49 0.08 -17.98 -19.58
N ASP A 50 -1.06 -18.41 -19.02
CA ASP A 50 -1.14 -19.24 -17.82
C ASP A 50 -0.36 -20.57 -17.96
N ILE A 51 -0.20 -21.09 -19.18
CA ILE A 51 0.51 -22.35 -19.46
C ILE A 51 2.02 -22.14 -19.38
N GLU A 52 2.52 -21.01 -19.89
CA GLU A 52 3.91 -20.59 -19.72
C GLU A 52 4.20 -20.24 -18.25
N HIS A 53 3.26 -19.60 -17.57
CA HIS A 53 3.36 -19.31 -16.13
C HIS A 53 3.46 -20.58 -15.29
N GLN A 54 2.57 -21.56 -15.51
CA GLN A 54 2.62 -22.84 -14.82
C GLN A 54 3.92 -23.60 -15.07
N LYS A 55 4.46 -23.56 -16.29
CA LYS A 55 5.79 -24.15 -16.60
C LYS A 55 6.93 -23.45 -15.86
N LYS A 56 6.83 -22.14 -15.65
CA LYS A 56 7.80 -21.36 -14.86
C LYS A 56 7.75 -21.79 -13.39
N ALA A 57 6.54 -21.89 -12.83
CA ALA A 57 6.30 -22.42 -11.49
C ALA A 57 6.86 -23.85 -11.32
N ASP A 58 6.50 -24.74 -12.24
CA ASP A 58 7.03 -26.12 -12.30
C ASP A 58 8.56 -26.14 -12.37
N HIS A 59 9.18 -25.27 -13.18
CA HIS A 59 10.63 -25.25 -13.31
C HIS A 59 11.31 -24.85 -11.99
N ILE A 60 10.83 -23.78 -11.35
CA ILE A 60 11.37 -23.29 -10.07
C ILE A 60 11.26 -24.38 -9.00
N VAL A 61 10.04 -24.90 -8.78
CA VAL A 61 9.76 -25.94 -7.78
C VAL A 61 10.61 -27.19 -8.00
N ASN A 62 10.65 -27.71 -9.24
CA ASN A 62 11.42 -28.93 -9.53
C ASN A 62 12.94 -28.75 -9.37
N THR A 63 13.47 -27.54 -9.63
CA THR A 63 14.90 -27.26 -9.42
C THR A 63 15.25 -27.12 -7.94
N VAL A 64 14.37 -26.49 -7.14
CA VAL A 64 14.54 -26.36 -5.68
C VAL A 64 14.45 -27.73 -5.00
N LEU A 65 13.38 -28.50 -5.26
CA LEU A 65 13.25 -29.88 -4.77
C LEU A 65 14.44 -30.74 -5.22
N GLY A 66 14.82 -30.69 -6.50
CA GLY A 66 15.97 -31.44 -7.03
C GLY A 66 17.32 -31.11 -6.38
N THR A 67 17.43 -30.03 -5.61
CA THR A 67 18.63 -29.58 -4.90
C THR A 67 18.55 -29.86 -3.40
N ILE A 68 17.37 -29.73 -2.78
CA ILE A 68 17.18 -29.73 -1.32
C ILE A 68 16.45 -30.98 -0.80
N ASP A 69 15.40 -31.45 -1.50
CA ASP A 69 14.61 -32.63 -1.13
C ASP A 69 15.44 -33.91 -1.37
N LYS A 70 15.81 -34.58 -0.27
CA LYS A 70 16.76 -35.70 -0.27
C LYS A 70 16.06 -37.05 -0.29
N ASP A 71 14.89 -37.17 0.34
CA ASP A 71 14.15 -38.43 0.38
C ASP A 71 13.11 -38.59 -0.75
N LYS A 72 12.82 -37.49 -1.45
CA LYS A 72 11.97 -37.35 -2.63
C LYS A 72 10.48 -37.52 -2.35
N ASP A 73 10.03 -37.06 -1.18
CA ASP A 73 8.60 -36.96 -0.85
C ASP A 73 7.90 -35.76 -1.51
N GLY A 74 8.65 -34.82 -2.09
CA GLY A 74 8.14 -33.63 -2.76
C GLY A 74 7.94 -32.42 -1.84
N LYS A 75 8.52 -32.46 -0.63
CA LYS A 75 8.52 -31.40 0.38
C LYS A 75 9.95 -31.14 0.84
N ILE A 76 10.14 -30.11 1.65
CA ILE A 76 11.46 -29.78 2.24
C ILE A 76 11.30 -29.64 3.75
N THR A 77 11.99 -30.46 4.52
CA THR A 77 12.07 -30.30 5.98
C THR A 77 13.13 -29.26 6.37
N GLN A 78 13.02 -28.70 7.59
CA GLN A 78 14.06 -27.79 8.11
C GLN A 78 15.45 -28.45 8.15
N ASP A 79 15.53 -29.74 8.52
CA ASP A 79 16.80 -30.47 8.58
C ASP A 79 17.45 -30.61 7.18
N GLU A 80 16.64 -30.87 6.14
CA GLU A 80 17.13 -30.89 4.76
C GLU A 80 17.62 -29.52 4.32
N PHE A 81 16.82 -28.47 4.53
CA PHE A 81 17.18 -27.10 4.20
C PHE A 81 18.48 -26.66 4.88
N VAL A 82 18.57 -26.82 6.20
CA VAL A 82 19.75 -26.44 7.00
C VAL A 82 20.98 -27.25 6.59
N SER A 83 20.81 -28.50 6.16
CA SER A 83 21.93 -29.35 5.72
C SER A 83 22.46 -29.03 4.32
N VAL A 84 21.76 -28.23 3.52
CA VAL A 84 22.23 -27.67 2.24
C VAL A 84 22.66 -26.21 2.42
N GLY A 85 21.93 -25.44 3.25
CA GLY A 85 22.13 -24.02 3.47
C GLY A 85 21.48 -23.15 2.39
N LEU A 86 21.68 -21.83 2.49
CA LEU A 86 21.13 -20.86 1.54
C LEU A 86 21.63 -21.07 0.10
N ASP A 87 22.82 -21.67 -0.07
CA ASP A 87 23.36 -22.08 -1.38
C ASP A 87 22.48 -23.12 -2.11
N GLY A 88 21.53 -23.74 -1.41
CA GLY A 88 20.52 -24.65 -2.00
C GLY A 88 19.39 -23.94 -2.73
N LEU A 89 19.22 -22.62 -2.55
CA LEU A 89 18.20 -21.80 -3.21
C LEU A 89 18.78 -21.21 -4.51
N PRO A 90 18.36 -21.66 -5.71
CA PRO A 90 18.86 -21.13 -6.96
C PRO A 90 18.32 -19.72 -7.21
N ASN A 91 19.18 -18.83 -7.70
CA ASN A 91 18.76 -17.52 -8.20
C ASN A 91 17.98 -17.67 -9.53
N PHE A 92 16.84 -16.98 -9.64
CA PHE A 92 15.96 -17.00 -10.82
C PHE A 92 15.61 -15.59 -11.32
N ASP A 93 16.49 -14.59 -11.14
CA ASP A 93 16.24 -13.18 -11.55
C ASP A 93 15.83 -13.08 -13.03
N ASN A 94 16.45 -13.91 -13.88
CA ASN A 94 16.16 -14.03 -15.31
C ASN A 94 14.72 -14.44 -15.64
N LEU A 95 13.98 -14.99 -14.67
CA LEU A 95 12.59 -15.43 -14.78
C LEU A 95 11.60 -14.47 -14.08
N GLY A 96 12.10 -13.41 -13.46
CA GLY A 96 11.33 -12.51 -12.62
C GLY A 96 10.66 -13.23 -11.46
N ALA A 97 11.49 -13.98 -10.73
CA ALA A 97 11.12 -14.76 -9.57
C ALA A 97 12.05 -14.35 -8.43
N GLU A 98 12.06 -13.04 -8.15
CA GLU A 98 13.03 -12.35 -7.30
C GLU A 98 12.72 -12.57 -5.79
N GLY A 99 11.51 -13.06 -5.48
CA GLY A 99 11.03 -13.28 -4.11
C GLY A 99 10.20 -12.09 -3.64
N HIS A 100 8.87 -12.23 -3.71
CA HIS A 100 7.95 -11.11 -3.55
C HIS A 100 7.16 -11.25 -2.25
N HIS A 101 7.61 -10.55 -1.21
CA HIS A 101 7.09 -10.67 0.16
C HIS A 101 5.98 -9.69 0.52
N TYR A 102 5.84 -8.60 -0.25
CA TYR A 102 4.90 -7.53 0.06
C TYR A 102 3.89 -7.32 -1.07
N ASP A 103 2.98 -6.36 -0.91
CA ASP A 103 2.11 -5.94 -2.02
C ASP A 103 2.86 -4.98 -2.96
N VAL A 104 2.32 -4.82 -4.18
CA VAL A 104 2.90 -3.99 -5.25
C VAL A 104 3.35 -2.61 -4.78
N GLU A 105 2.57 -1.98 -3.89
CA GLU A 105 2.89 -0.66 -3.31
C GLU A 105 4.13 -0.71 -2.41
N SER A 106 4.18 -1.65 -1.48
CA SER A 106 5.28 -1.79 -0.54
C SER A 106 6.58 -2.22 -1.23
N GLU A 107 6.48 -3.04 -2.28
CA GLU A 107 7.65 -3.43 -3.10
C GLU A 107 8.18 -2.26 -3.94
N PHE A 108 7.29 -1.49 -4.56
CA PHE A 108 7.69 -0.26 -5.26
C PHE A 108 8.37 0.71 -4.29
N PHE A 109 7.81 0.89 -3.08
CA PHE A 109 8.43 1.72 -2.04
C PHE A 109 9.82 1.22 -1.62
N LEU A 110 9.95 -0.07 -1.27
CA LEU A 110 11.18 -0.65 -0.74
C LEU A 110 12.29 -0.86 -1.77
N HIS A 111 11.95 -1.06 -3.06
CA HIS A 111 12.94 -1.43 -4.08
C HIS A 111 13.15 -0.35 -5.14
N HIS A 112 12.23 0.61 -5.26
CA HIS A 112 12.36 1.71 -6.22
C HIS A 112 12.38 3.07 -5.53
N GLU A 113 11.42 3.35 -4.65
CA GLU A 113 11.37 4.65 -3.96
C GLU A 113 12.55 4.84 -2.99
N GLU A 114 12.96 3.82 -2.24
CA GLU A 114 14.14 3.90 -1.36
C GLU A 114 15.48 3.97 -2.14
N GLU A 115 15.59 3.41 -3.36
CA GLU A 115 16.83 3.50 -4.14
C GLU A 115 16.94 4.81 -4.93
N PHE A 116 15.88 5.22 -5.62
CA PHE A 116 15.90 6.35 -6.58
C PHE A 116 15.27 7.64 -6.04
N HIS A 117 14.43 7.54 -5.00
CA HIS A 117 13.60 8.64 -4.47
C HIS A 117 13.72 8.82 -2.95
N ALA A 118 14.84 8.45 -2.32
CA ALA A 118 15.03 8.57 -0.86
C ALA A 118 15.26 10.00 -0.32
N THR A 119 15.40 11.02 -1.18
CA THR A 119 15.66 12.41 -0.77
C THR A 119 14.54 13.37 -1.19
N PRO A 120 14.28 14.46 -0.46
CA PRO A 120 13.28 15.47 -0.86
C PRO A 120 13.52 16.07 -2.24
N GLU A 121 14.79 16.17 -2.67
CA GLU A 121 15.17 16.63 -3.99
C GLU A 121 14.76 15.64 -5.10
N THR A 122 14.83 14.33 -4.82
CA THR A 122 14.40 13.25 -5.72
C THR A 122 12.90 12.94 -5.62
N GLN A 123 12.21 13.35 -4.55
CA GLN A 123 10.75 13.21 -4.40
C GLN A 123 10.00 14.41 -4.99
N THR A 124 10.27 14.71 -6.26
CA THR A 124 9.62 15.79 -7.00
C THR A 124 8.94 15.24 -8.25
N ASP A 125 7.82 15.85 -8.65
CA ASP A 125 7.04 15.43 -9.84
C ASP A 125 7.90 15.35 -11.13
N GLU A 126 8.96 16.16 -11.22
CA GLU A 126 9.92 16.17 -12.34
C GLU A 126 10.96 15.04 -12.28
N SER A 127 11.12 14.38 -11.12
CA SER A 127 12.13 13.34 -10.90
C SER A 127 11.60 11.92 -11.14
N TYR A 128 10.31 11.66 -10.87
CA TYR A 128 9.65 10.37 -11.15
C TYR A 128 9.54 10.14 -12.67
N THR A 129 10.62 9.60 -13.24
CA THR A 129 10.83 9.47 -14.70
C THR A 129 11.46 8.14 -15.09
N HIS A 130 11.71 7.25 -14.14
CA HIS A 130 12.17 5.90 -14.42
C HIS A 130 11.06 5.09 -15.10
N PRO A 131 11.39 4.09 -15.93
CA PRO A 131 10.40 3.21 -16.55
C PRO A 131 9.42 2.59 -15.54
N GLU A 132 9.93 2.25 -14.36
CA GLU A 132 9.20 1.65 -13.25
C GLU A 132 8.21 2.64 -12.60
N ASP A 133 8.59 3.90 -12.39
CA ASP A 133 7.69 4.98 -11.94
C ASP A 133 6.46 5.10 -12.87
N LEU A 134 6.73 5.13 -14.18
CA LEU A 134 5.71 5.32 -15.20
C LEU A 134 4.80 4.09 -15.31
N GLU A 135 5.31 2.88 -15.16
CA GLU A 135 4.48 1.67 -15.12
C GLU A 135 3.62 1.61 -13.83
N HIS A 136 4.19 1.98 -12.68
CA HIS A 136 3.48 2.01 -11.40
C HIS A 136 2.32 3.02 -11.45
N PHE A 137 2.57 4.26 -11.88
CA PHE A 137 1.52 5.27 -12.00
C PHE A 137 0.47 4.94 -13.07
N ALA A 138 0.85 4.32 -14.19
CA ALA A 138 -0.11 3.84 -15.19
C ALA A 138 -1.01 2.71 -14.64
N ALA A 139 -0.46 1.85 -13.76
CA ALA A 139 -1.26 0.85 -13.05
C ALA A 139 -2.26 1.53 -12.10
N HIS A 140 -1.83 2.54 -11.33
CA HIS A 140 -2.71 3.36 -10.48
C HIS A 140 -3.85 4.00 -11.29
N GLU A 141 -3.56 4.70 -12.39
CA GLU A 141 -4.59 5.32 -13.24
C GLU A 141 -5.63 4.30 -13.72
N SER A 142 -5.21 3.08 -14.06
CA SER A 142 -6.12 2.01 -14.48
C SER A 142 -7.05 1.56 -13.35
N ILE A 143 -6.51 1.36 -12.13
CA ILE A 143 -7.27 0.94 -10.95
C ILE A 143 -8.25 2.04 -10.53
N GLU A 144 -7.80 3.31 -10.48
CA GLU A 144 -8.65 4.45 -10.15
C GLU A 144 -9.81 4.62 -11.13
N ARG A 145 -9.57 4.41 -12.43
CA ARG A 145 -10.63 4.45 -13.45
C ARG A 145 -11.64 3.31 -13.26
N GLU A 146 -11.19 2.09 -12.94
CA GLU A 146 -12.10 0.98 -12.63
C GLU A 146 -12.92 1.23 -11.35
N GLU A 147 -12.32 1.81 -10.31
CA GLU A 147 -13.02 2.24 -9.10
C GLU A 147 -14.05 3.33 -9.40
N ALA A 148 -13.69 4.36 -10.16
CA ALA A 148 -14.59 5.42 -10.58
C ALA A 148 -15.78 4.88 -11.42
N VAL A 149 -15.57 3.90 -12.30
CA VAL A 149 -16.65 3.20 -13.01
C VAL A 149 -17.58 2.47 -12.05
N ARG A 150 -17.03 1.81 -11.02
CA ARG A 150 -17.80 1.07 -10.01
C ARG A 150 -18.60 2.02 -9.11
N GLU A 151 -18.00 3.15 -8.73
CA GLU A 151 -18.62 4.21 -7.94
C GLU A 151 -19.71 4.95 -8.72
N ALA A 152 -19.44 5.36 -9.95
CA ALA A 152 -20.40 5.99 -10.85
C ALA A 152 -21.65 5.11 -11.04
N ARG A 153 -21.45 3.80 -11.27
CA ARG A 153 -22.54 2.82 -11.35
C ARG A 153 -23.35 2.69 -10.05
N PHE A 154 -22.71 2.83 -8.89
CA PHE A 154 -23.39 2.74 -7.59
C PHE A 154 -24.15 4.03 -7.23
N GLN A 155 -23.56 5.19 -7.49
CA GLN A 155 -24.14 6.50 -7.16
C GLN A 155 -25.13 7.00 -8.22
N GLY A 156 -25.07 6.48 -9.45
CA GLY A 156 -25.91 6.92 -10.58
C GLY A 156 -25.39 8.20 -11.27
N ILE A 157 -24.11 8.51 -11.11
CA ILE A 157 -23.40 9.65 -11.72
C ILE A 157 -22.58 9.20 -12.93
N SER A 158 -21.92 10.13 -13.63
CA SER A 158 -20.98 9.77 -14.71
C SER A 158 -19.60 9.35 -14.14
N VAL A 159 -18.77 8.71 -14.97
CA VAL A 159 -17.42 8.30 -14.56
C VAL A 159 -16.53 9.53 -14.37
N GLU A 160 -16.71 10.54 -15.22
CA GLU A 160 -16.04 11.82 -15.16
C GLU A 160 -16.41 12.57 -13.88
N GLU A 161 -17.70 12.62 -13.51
CA GLU A 161 -18.16 13.22 -12.25
C GLU A 161 -17.60 12.48 -11.01
N ALA A 162 -17.40 11.17 -11.09
CA ALA A 162 -16.73 10.39 -10.04
C ALA A 162 -15.21 10.66 -9.97
N LEU A 163 -14.55 10.93 -11.10
CA LEU A 163 -13.13 11.31 -11.15
C LEU A 163 -12.91 12.75 -10.67
N GLU A 164 -13.74 13.71 -11.08
CA GLU A 164 -13.68 15.11 -10.61
C GLU A 164 -13.86 15.22 -9.08
N GLN A 165 -14.68 14.34 -8.48
CA GLN A 165 -14.82 14.24 -7.02
C GLN A 165 -13.55 13.74 -6.32
N HIS A 166 -12.67 13.03 -7.03
CA HIS A 166 -11.35 12.63 -6.55
C HIS A 166 -10.29 13.71 -6.76
N GLU A 167 -10.31 14.42 -7.89
CA GLU A 167 -9.34 15.51 -8.19
C GLU A 167 -9.47 16.72 -7.25
N GLN A 168 -10.69 17.08 -6.81
CA GLN A 168 -10.94 18.28 -6.00
C GLN A 168 -10.40 18.25 -4.54
N HIS A 169 -9.45 17.36 -4.24
CA HIS A 169 -8.98 17.11 -2.88
C HIS A 169 -7.49 17.34 -2.57
N ASP A 170 -6.73 18.02 -3.46
CA ASP A 170 -5.37 18.51 -3.16
C ASP A 170 -5.14 19.98 -3.60
N GLU A 171 -5.78 20.94 -2.91
CA GLU A 171 -5.18 22.28 -2.71
C GLU A 171 -5.33 22.73 -1.24
N PRO A 172 -4.22 22.95 -0.51
CA PRO A 172 -4.27 23.75 0.71
C PRO A 172 -4.42 25.22 0.32
N GLN A 173 -5.66 25.73 0.26
CA GLN A 173 -5.93 27.15 0.00
C GLN A 173 -5.04 28.04 0.90
N ALA A 174 -4.13 28.77 0.26
CA ALA A 174 -3.09 29.55 0.93
C ALA A 174 -3.72 30.51 1.93
N GLN A 175 -3.35 30.37 3.21
CA GLN A 175 -3.94 31.13 4.30
C GLN A 175 -3.51 32.60 4.22
N VAL A 176 -4.33 33.45 3.60
CA VAL A 176 -4.14 34.90 3.64
C VAL A 176 -4.24 35.38 5.09
N PRO A 177 -3.17 35.98 5.66
CA PRO A 177 -3.08 36.17 7.10
C PRO A 177 -3.85 37.41 7.55
N VAL A 178 -5.04 37.21 8.13
CA VAL A 178 -5.74 38.27 8.85
C VAL A 178 -5.10 38.45 10.23
N GLN A 179 -4.28 39.50 10.35
CA GLN A 179 -3.67 39.93 11.60
C GLN A 179 -4.75 40.28 12.63
N VAL A 180 -4.59 39.81 13.87
CA VAL A 180 -5.48 40.15 14.98
C VAL A 180 -4.67 40.85 16.09
N PRO A 181 -4.76 42.18 16.24
CA PRO A 181 -4.28 42.88 17.42
C PRO A 181 -5.19 42.61 18.62
N VAL A 182 -4.58 42.40 19.78
CA VAL A 182 -5.26 42.04 21.03
C VAL A 182 -5.75 43.28 21.78
N GLU A 183 -7.06 43.33 22.02
CA GLU A 183 -7.72 43.83 23.26
C GLU A 183 -7.19 45.12 23.96
N ARG A 184 -7.96 46.24 23.91
CA ARG A 184 -8.74 46.81 25.05
C ARG A 184 -9.05 48.33 24.97
N GLN A 185 -10.30 48.63 25.33
CA GLN A 185 -10.84 49.80 26.05
C GLN A 185 -11.19 51.15 25.35
N GLU A 186 -12.40 51.61 25.74
CA GLU A 186 -12.98 52.98 25.74
C GLU A 186 -13.55 53.59 24.43
N GLY A 187 -14.85 53.94 24.46
CA GLY A 187 -15.42 55.07 23.69
C GLY A 187 -16.48 54.81 22.59
N GLU A 188 -17.75 55.06 22.94
CA GLU A 188 -18.83 55.68 22.12
C GLU A 188 -19.44 55.05 20.81
N VAL A 189 -20.69 54.56 20.97
CA VAL A 189 -21.93 54.84 20.18
C VAL A 189 -22.03 54.56 18.65
N GLN A 190 -22.65 53.41 18.32
CA GLN A 190 -23.80 53.13 17.39
C GLN A 190 -23.77 53.60 15.90
N PRO A 191 -24.63 53.02 14.99
CA PRO A 191 -25.67 51.97 15.16
C PRO A 191 -25.26 50.64 14.47
N ASP A 192 -26.08 49.60 14.23
CA ASP A 192 -27.55 49.41 14.33
C ASP A 192 -27.89 47.95 14.77
N ALA A 193 -29.16 47.51 14.62
CA ALA A 193 -29.71 46.28 15.19
C ALA A 193 -29.60 44.99 14.32
N PRO A 194 -29.72 43.78 14.90
CA PRO A 194 -29.20 42.53 14.32
C PRO A 194 -30.25 41.59 13.69
N SER A 195 -29.77 40.61 12.91
CA SER A 195 -30.57 39.43 12.50
C SER A 195 -29.88 38.10 12.88
N ALA A 196 -30.64 37.27 13.61
CA ALA A 196 -30.56 35.83 13.85
C ALA A 196 -29.20 35.08 13.84
N ASN A 197 -28.88 34.49 15.00
CA ASN A 197 -27.83 33.47 15.17
C ASN A 197 -28.08 32.19 14.35
N LEU A 198 -27.02 31.64 13.75
CA LEU A 198 -26.85 30.21 13.45
C LEU A 198 -25.52 29.75 14.07
N PRO A 199 -25.49 28.63 14.83
CA PRO A 199 -24.32 28.25 15.61
C PRO A 199 -23.19 27.71 14.72
N LYS A 200 -22.01 28.36 14.78
CA LYS A 200 -20.78 27.82 14.20
C LYS A 200 -20.33 26.60 15.02
N TYR A 201 -20.53 25.41 14.48
CA TYR A 201 -19.90 24.19 15.00
C TYR A 201 -18.39 24.23 14.74
N THR A 202 -17.62 24.58 15.75
CA THR A 202 -16.16 24.45 15.74
C THR A 202 -15.80 22.98 15.85
N ARG A 203 -15.38 22.37 14.74
CA ARG A 203 -14.81 21.02 14.75
C ARG A 203 -13.43 21.10 15.39
N SER A 204 -13.25 20.47 16.55
CA SER A 204 -11.96 20.44 17.24
C SER A 204 -10.90 19.77 16.36
N LYS A 205 -9.70 20.38 16.29
CA LYS A 205 -8.52 19.67 15.79
C LYS A 205 -8.22 18.49 16.74
N PRO A 206 -7.77 17.33 16.25
CA PRO A 206 -7.29 16.26 17.12
C PRO A 206 -6.01 16.71 17.84
N ASP A 207 -5.77 16.16 19.04
CA ASP A 207 -4.62 16.53 19.88
C ASP A 207 -3.28 15.93 19.39
N SER A 208 -3.30 15.03 18.40
CA SER A 208 -2.13 14.46 17.74
C SER A 208 -2.47 14.07 16.30
N ASP A 209 -1.50 14.18 15.40
CA ASP A 209 -1.61 13.73 14.01
C ASP A 209 -1.11 12.28 13.80
N ASP A 210 -0.39 11.69 14.77
CA ASP A 210 0.03 10.28 14.77
C ASP A 210 -1.18 9.35 14.50
N PRO A 211 -1.17 8.55 13.42
CA PRO A 211 -2.27 7.66 13.08
C PRO A 211 -2.57 6.62 14.17
N ALA A 212 -1.56 6.12 14.89
CA ALA A 212 -1.76 5.15 15.97
C ALA A 212 -2.59 5.75 17.12
N VAL A 213 -2.37 7.02 17.45
CA VAL A 213 -3.15 7.77 18.46
C VAL A 213 -4.52 8.17 17.91
N ARG A 214 -4.55 8.70 16.68
CA ARG A 214 -5.77 9.19 16.00
C ARG A 214 -6.82 8.10 15.79
N TYR A 215 -6.38 6.87 15.55
CA TYR A 215 -7.24 5.71 15.30
C TYR A 215 -7.38 4.78 16.52
N GLN A 216 -6.73 5.08 17.66
CA GLN A 216 -6.71 4.21 18.86
C GLN A 216 -8.11 3.84 19.39
N SER A 217 -9.07 4.76 19.28
CA SER A 217 -10.47 4.56 19.69
C SER A 217 -11.42 4.17 18.54
N ALA A 218 -10.93 4.09 17.30
CA ALA A 218 -11.73 3.77 16.12
C ALA A 218 -11.75 2.26 15.88
N LYS A 219 -12.95 1.68 15.71
CA LYS A 219 -13.11 0.29 15.28
C LYS A 219 -13.56 0.25 13.82
N ALA A 220 -12.86 -0.55 13.01
CA ALA A 220 -13.29 -0.90 11.67
C ALA A 220 -14.68 -1.58 11.72
N GLY A 221 -15.56 -1.22 10.78
CA GLY A 221 -16.91 -1.78 10.71
C GLY A 221 -17.40 -1.90 9.27
N GLY A 222 -17.50 -3.12 8.78
CA GLY A 222 -17.90 -3.44 7.41
C GLY A 222 -16.78 -3.25 6.37
N GLN A 223 -17.16 -3.43 5.11
CA GLN A 223 -16.28 -3.27 3.95
C GLN A 223 -16.62 -1.98 3.20
N TRP A 224 -15.62 -1.37 2.58
CA TRP A 224 -15.84 -0.38 1.53
C TRP A 224 -16.58 -1.04 0.37
N GLY A 225 -17.50 -0.29 -0.23
CA GLY A 225 -18.47 -0.78 -1.22
C GLY A 225 -19.74 -1.41 -0.63
N GLU A 226 -19.87 -1.55 0.69
CA GLU A 226 -21.01 -2.22 1.35
C GLU A 226 -21.93 -1.24 2.11
N GLY A 227 -23.25 -1.33 1.90
CA GLY A 227 -24.28 -0.51 2.56
C GLY A 227 -24.53 0.88 1.96
N ASP A 228 -25.41 1.67 2.59
CA ASP A 228 -25.88 3.00 2.12
C ASP A 228 -24.79 4.08 1.93
N ALA A 229 -23.60 3.82 2.47
CA ALA A 229 -22.43 4.67 2.35
C ALA A 229 -21.29 4.04 1.53
N GLY A 230 -21.52 2.90 0.87
CA GLY A 230 -20.50 1.97 0.37
C GLY A 230 -19.28 2.63 -0.27
N TYR A 231 -19.48 3.46 -1.28
CA TYR A 231 -18.39 4.12 -2.04
C TYR A 231 -18.21 5.61 -1.69
N LYS A 232 -18.92 6.16 -0.70
CA LYS A 232 -18.87 7.61 -0.42
C LYS A 232 -17.61 7.98 0.37
N PRO A 233 -16.87 9.05 -0.01
CA PRO A 233 -15.59 9.44 0.62
C PRO A 233 -15.66 9.45 2.16
N PRO A 234 -14.73 8.79 2.87
CA PRO A 234 -14.90 8.47 4.28
C PRO A 234 -14.74 9.71 5.17
N LYS A 235 -15.84 10.07 5.86
CA LYS A 235 -15.96 11.30 6.65
C LYS A 235 -15.54 11.16 8.12
N SER A 236 -15.37 9.92 8.60
CA SER A 236 -14.93 9.61 9.97
C SER A 236 -13.65 8.76 9.99
N PRO A 237 -12.89 8.77 11.09
CA PRO A 237 -11.74 7.88 11.27
C PRO A 237 -12.09 6.39 11.09
N SER A 238 -13.22 5.95 11.63
CA SER A 238 -13.67 4.55 11.52
C SER A 238 -14.03 4.14 10.08
N ASP A 239 -14.49 5.07 9.25
CA ASP A 239 -14.75 4.79 7.83
C ASP A 239 -13.46 4.54 7.04
N ARG A 240 -12.36 5.21 7.41
CA ARG A 240 -11.03 5.02 6.79
C ARG A 240 -10.39 3.68 7.15
N LEU A 241 -10.76 3.13 8.30
CA LEU A 241 -10.32 1.82 8.78
C LEU A 241 -11.17 0.65 8.23
N LYS A 242 -12.18 0.89 7.39
CA LYS A 242 -12.93 -0.19 6.74
C LYS A 242 -12.01 -1.04 5.84
N LYS A 243 -12.35 -2.33 5.72
CA LYS A 243 -11.66 -3.23 4.79
C LYS A 243 -11.92 -2.76 3.35
N ASN A 244 -10.91 -2.86 2.47
CA ASN A 244 -10.97 -2.45 1.06
C ASN A 244 -11.17 -0.93 0.80
N VAL A 245 -10.92 -0.05 1.77
CA VAL A 245 -10.89 1.41 1.51
C VAL A 245 -9.70 1.76 0.61
N PRO A 246 -9.89 2.51 -0.50
CA PRO A 246 -8.81 2.98 -1.37
C PRO A 246 -7.74 3.77 -0.61
N TYR A 247 -6.47 3.62 -1.02
CA TYR A 247 -5.32 4.13 -0.27
C TYR A 247 -5.38 5.66 -0.05
N LYS A 248 -5.77 6.42 -1.10
CA LYS A 248 -5.99 7.88 -1.09
C LYS A 248 -6.91 8.40 0.03
N TYR A 249 -7.72 7.54 0.62
CA TYR A 249 -8.64 7.89 1.70
C TYR A 249 -8.15 7.55 3.10
N LYS A 250 -7.18 6.64 3.23
CA LYS A 250 -6.60 6.22 4.53
C LYS A 250 -5.69 7.29 5.08
N PHE A 251 -4.76 7.74 4.25
CA PHE A 251 -3.80 8.79 4.56
C PHE A 251 -4.31 10.13 4.02
N ARG A 252 -4.17 11.20 4.80
CA ARG A 252 -4.30 12.55 4.29
C ARG A 252 -2.89 13.05 4.06
N ARG A 253 -2.52 13.36 2.82
CA ARG A 253 -1.28 14.09 2.55
C ARG A 253 -1.41 15.47 3.16
N THR A 254 -0.80 15.68 4.32
CA THR A 254 -0.48 17.02 4.82
C THR A 254 0.98 17.26 4.49
N TRP A 255 1.24 18.05 3.45
CA TRP A 255 2.57 18.55 3.13
C TRP A 255 3.19 19.18 4.39
N GLY A 256 4.28 18.58 4.89
CA GLY A 256 4.89 18.92 6.18
C GLY A 256 5.04 17.77 7.19
N ASP A 257 4.76 16.52 6.81
CA ASP A 257 5.00 15.30 7.62
C ASP A 257 6.25 14.52 7.15
N PHE A 258 7.26 15.26 6.66
CA PHE A 258 8.63 14.82 6.34
C PHE A 258 9.62 15.75 7.04
#